data_AF-A0A967KM09-F1
#
_entry.id   AF-A0A967KM09-F1
#
_cell.length_a   1.000
_cell.length_b   1.000
_cell.length_c   1.000
_cell.angle_alpha   90.00
_cell.angle_beta   90.00
_cell.angle_gamma   90.00
#
_symmetry.space_group_name_H-M   'P 1'
#
loop_
_entity.id
_entity.type
_entity.pdbx_description
1 polymer ?
#
loop_
_entity_poly.entity_id
_entity_poly.type
_entity_poly.pdbx_seq_one_letter_code
_entity_poly.pdbx_strand_id
1 'polypeptide(L)'
;MPVKRKPTDSDWTLRDTRTIELLEGFQPGSGKVRLSKYGGRLDKKVETKGFFYPKKIGNRWWLVDPEGNLFINIGVCSVNRGRSRISQKPAIEKFGTWEKWAEFSTALLTRHGFNGIGGWSDPSLLRDNIESSGLYTFLEFHGFFRRVKEAHPAGAGTSRISR
;
A
#
# COMPACT_ATOMS: atom_id res chain seq x y z
N MET A 1 28.36 6.27 1.18
CA MET A 1 28.67 5.19 0.22
C MET A 1 28.43 5.73 -1.19
N PRO A 2 29.43 5.82 -2.08
CA PRO A 2 29.20 6.23 -3.46
C PRO A 2 28.28 5.23 -4.17
N VAL A 3 27.27 5.73 -4.88
CA VAL A 3 26.26 4.92 -5.60
C VAL A 3 26.93 4.17 -6.75
N LYS A 4 26.71 2.85 -6.82
CA LYS A 4 27.32 1.96 -7.83
C LYS A 4 26.76 2.30 -9.23
N ARG A 5 27.59 2.85 -10.12
CA ARG A 5 27.24 3.10 -11.54
C ARG A 5 27.01 1.77 -12.27
N LYS A 6 26.01 1.72 -13.16
CA LYS A 6 25.87 0.61 -14.10
C LYS A 6 26.94 0.72 -15.20
N PRO A 7 27.51 -0.39 -15.69
CA PRO A 7 28.61 -0.37 -16.65
C PRO A 7 28.29 0.32 -18.00
N THR A 8 27.01 0.43 -18.36
CA THR A 8 26.55 0.92 -19.67
C THR A 8 26.20 2.41 -19.71
N ASP A 9 26.10 3.08 -18.56
CA ASP A 9 25.86 4.52 -18.49
C ASP A 9 27.20 5.23 -18.28
N SER A 10 27.96 5.42 -19.36
CA SER A 10 29.23 6.16 -19.31
C SER A 10 29.00 7.63 -18.96
N ASP A 11 27.92 8.22 -19.49
CA ASP A 11 27.66 9.65 -19.49
C ASP A 11 26.24 10.00 -19.03
N TRP A 12 26.10 11.07 -18.25
CA TRP A 12 24.81 11.61 -17.86
C TRP A 12 24.16 12.30 -19.07
N THR A 13 22.99 11.82 -19.51
CA THR A 13 22.20 12.49 -20.55
C THR A 13 21.11 13.36 -19.91
N LEU A 14 21.00 14.62 -20.32
CA LEU A 14 19.85 15.45 -19.97
C LEU A 14 18.58 14.89 -20.62
N ARG A 15 17.48 14.89 -19.87
CA ARG A 15 16.16 14.44 -20.32
C ARG A 15 15.13 15.47 -19.89
N ASP A 16 14.30 15.90 -20.84
CA ASP A 16 13.15 16.76 -20.52
C ASP A 16 12.27 16.06 -19.49
N THR A 17 12.08 16.71 -18.36
CA THR A 17 11.37 16.19 -17.20
C THR A 17 10.45 17.28 -16.67
N ARG A 18 9.23 16.92 -16.27
CA ARG A 18 8.27 17.84 -15.67
C ARG A 18 7.94 17.38 -14.26
N THR A 19 8.08 18.28 -13.29
CA THR A 19 7.58 18.06 -11.93
C THR A 19 6.13 18.52 -11.82
N ILE A 20 5.44 18.11 -10.75
CA ILE A 20 4.04 18.49 -10.53
C ILE A 20 3.89 20.02 -10.43
N GLU A 21 4.86 20.71 -9.84
CA GLU A 21 4.88 22.17 -9.70
C GLU A 21 4.91 22.91 -11.03
N LEU A 22 5.46 22.28 -12.07
CA LEU A 22 5.53 22.85 -13.42
C LEU A 22 4.24 22.61 -14.21
N LEU A 23 3.22 21.93 -13.65
CA LEU A 23 1.94 21.70 -14.33
C LEU A 23 1.14 23.01 -14.39
N GLU A 24 0.74 23.39 -15.61
CA GLU A 24 -0.05 24.59 -15.85
C GLU A 24 -1.40 24.49 -15.13
N GLY A 25 -1.75 25.53 -14.36
CA GLY A 25 -2.98 25.56 -13.57
C GLY A 25 -2.96 24.68 -12.31
N PHE A 26 -1.87 23.96 -12.01
CA PHE A 26 -1.75 23.24 -10.75
C PHE A 26 -1.41 24.19 -9.60
N GLN A 27 -2.26 24.23 -8.60
CA GLN A 27 -2.07 25.01 -7.37
C GLN A 27 -1.84 24.02 -6.21
N PRO A 28 -0.64 23.98 -5.60
CA PRO A 28 -0.38 23.10 -4.47
C PRO A 28 -1.41 23.30 -3.36
N GLY A 29 -2.02 22.21 -2.90
CA GLY A 29 -3.00 22.25 -1.81
C GLY A 29 -4.43 22.64 -2.22
N SER A 30 -4.73 22.87 -3.50
CA SER A 30 -6.03 23.34 -4.00
C SER A 30 -7.18 22.30 -3.97
N GLY A 31 -7.16 21.37 -3.01
CA GLY A 31 -8.22 20.36 -2.87
C GLY A 31 -7.82 19.21 -1.97
N LYS A 32 -7.80 19.42 -0.66
CA LYS A 32 -7.70 18.30 0.30
C LYS A 32 -9.01 17.51 0.28
N VAL A 33 -9.04 16.46 -0.53
CA VAL A 33 -10.15 15.50 -0.53
C VAL A 33 -10.02 14.63 0.71
N ARG A 34 -11.06 14.59 1.54
CA ARG A 34 -11.10 13.66 2.67
C ARG A 34 -11.20 12.22 2.15
N LEU A 35 -10.50 11.30 2.83
CA LEU A 35 -10.46 9.90 2.45
C LEU A 35 -11.28 9.04 3.42
N SER A 36 -11.85 7.96 2.92
CA SER A 36 -12.44 6.89 3.73
C SER A 36 -11.36 6.17 4.52
N LYS A 37 -11.76 5.29 5.45
CA LYS A 37 -10.78 4.41 6.12
C LYS A 37 -9.95 3.62 5.11
N TYR A 38 -10.53 3.23 3.98
CA TYR A 38 -9.85 2.47 2.93
C TYR A 38 -8.99 3.32 1.98
N GLY A 39 -8.88 4.64 2.19
CA GLY A 39 -8.13 5.54 1.31
C GLY A 39 -8.89 5.97 0.05
N GLY A 40 -10.18 5.63 -0.07
CA GLY A 40 -11.04 6.07 -1.16
C GLY A 40 -11.53 7.51 -0.96
N ARG A 41 -11.79 8.24 -2.03
CA ARG A 41 -12.20 9.65 -1.99
C ARG A 41 -13.66 9.82 -1.56
N LEU A 42 -13.91 10.51 -0.44
CA LEU A 42 -15.27 10.70 0.11
C LEU A 42 -16.18 11.61 -0.72
N ASP A 43 -15.64 12.39 -1.65
CA ASP A 43 -16.41 13.29 -2.54
C ASP A 43 -17.01 12.57 -3.76
N LYS A 44 -16.66 11.30 -3.98
CA LYS A 44 -17.11 10.51 -5.14
C LYS A 44 -17.49 9.11 -4.71
N LYS A 45 -18.80 8.88 -4.58
CA LYS A 45 -19.38 7.61 -4.16
C LYS A 45 -20.19 6.94 -5.28
N VAL A 46 -20.13 5.61 -5.32
CA VAL A 46 -20.88 4.72 -6.20
C VAL A 46 -21.43 3.54 -5.39
N GLU A 47 -22.08 2.59 -6.06
CA GLU A 47 -22.60 1.34 -5.48
C GLU A 47 -21.58 0.69 -4.51
N THR A 48 -22.05 0.34 -3.31
CA THR A 48 -21.26 -0.33 -2.28
C THR A 48 -21.37 -1.85 -2.45
N LYS A 49 -20.24 -2.55 -2.51
CA LYS A 49 -20.20 -4.02 -2.67
C LYS A 49 -19.57 -4.76 -1.49
N GLY A 50 -19.01 -4.04 -0.51
CA GLY A 50 -18.34 -4.64 0.65
C GLY A 50 -16.94 -5.19 0.37
N PHE A 51 -16.43 -5.07 -0.86
CA PHE A 51 -15.07 -5.43 -1.26
C PHE A 51 -14.58 -4.48 -2.38
N PHE A 52 -13.26 -4.44 -2.61
CA PHE A 52 -12.70 -3.65 -3.71
C PHE A 52 -13.11 -4.18 -5.07
N TYR A 53 -13.55 -3.30 -5.99
CA TYR A 53 -13.92 -3.73 -7.34
C TYR A 53 -13.60 -2.66 -8.40
N PRO A 54 -13.32 -3.06 -9.66
CA PRO A 54 -13.09 -2.11 -10.75
C PRO A 54 -14.41 -1.55 -11.28
N LYS A 55 -14.46 -0.25 -11.57
CA LYS A 55 -15.59 0.40 -12.23
C LYS A 55 -15.09 1.43 -13.24
N LYS A 56 -15.63 1.38 -14.46
CA LYS A 56 -15.42 2.42 -15.47
C LYS A 56 -16.47 3.53 -15.26
N ILE A 57 -16.01 4.77 -15.11
CA ILE A 57 -16.86 5.97 -14.95
C ILE A 57 -16.45 6.96 -16.04
N GLY A 58 -17.35 7.20 -16.98
CA GLY A 58 -17.01 7.88 -18.24
C GLY A 58 -15.86 7.15 -18.94
N ASN A 59 -14.76 7.87 -19.20
CA ASN A 59 -13.58 7.33 -19.86
C ASN A 59 -12.46 6.87 -18.92
N ARG A 60 -12.70 6.82 -17.60
CA ARG A 60 -11.67 6.47 -16.60
C ARG A 60 -12.05 5.20 -15.84
N TRP A 61 -11.07 4.30 -15.71
CA TRP A 61 -11.14 3.17 -14.79
C TRP A 61 -10.74 3.61 -13.39
N TRP A 62 -11.55 3.17 -12.42
CA TRP A 62 -11.33 3.35 -11.00
C TRP A 62 -11.35 1.99 -10.32
N LEU A 63 -10.58 1.85 -9.26
CA LEU A 63 -10.96 0.94 -8.20
C LEU A 63 -12.00 1.64 -7.33
N VAL A 64 -12.89 0.86 -6.74
CA VAL A 64 -13.88 1.32 -5.77
C VAL A 64 -13.63 0.59 -4.47
N ASP A 65 -13.59 1.32 -3.36
CA ASP A 65 -13.38 0.73 -2.03
C ASP A 65 -14.61 -0.04 -1.52
N PRO A 66 -14.50 -0.82 -0.43
CA PRO A 66 -15.61 -1.57 0.15
C PRO A 66 -16.84 -0.74 0.52
N GLU A 67 -16.68 0.57 0.74
CA GLU A 67 -17.74 1.52 1.08
C GLU A 67 -18.32 2.24 -0.15
N GLY A 68 -17.78 2.02 -1.35
CA GLY A 68 -18.24 2.62 -2.60
C GLY A 68 -17.51 3.89 -3.01
N ASN A 69 -16.41 4.27 -2.37
CA ASN A 69 -15.65 5.48 -2.70
C ASN A 69 -14.61 5.21 -3.80
N LEU A 70 -14.40 6.18 -4.70
CA LEU A 70 -13.40 6.02 -5.77
C LEU A 70 -11.97 5.98 -5.20
N PHE A 71 -11.19 5.01 -5.66
CA PHE A 71 -9.90 4.65 -5.09
C PHE A 71 -8.82 4.57 -6.17
N ILE A 72 -7.63 5.07 -5.81
CA ILE A 72 -6.37 4.87 -6.56
C ILE A 72 -5.41 4.20 -5.58
N ASN A 73 -4.87 3.05 -5.97
CA ASN A 73 -3.85 2.38 -5.18
C ASN A 73 -2.49 3.07 -5.37
N ILE A 74 -1.89 3.49 -4.27
CA ILE A 74 -0.54 4.05 -4.18
C ILE A 74 0.20 3.16 -3.19
N GLY A 75 0.96 2.19 -3.72
CA GLY A 75 1.59 1.16 -2.90
C GLY A 75 3.08 0.97 -3.17
N VAL A 76 3.78 0.47 -2.16
CA VAL A 76 5.19 0.11 -2.22
C VAL A 76 5.32 -1.40 -2.40
N CYS A 77 6.12 -1.84 -3.38
CA CYS A 77 6.43 -3.25 -3.59
C CYS A 77 7.52 -3.73 -2.63
N SER A 78 7.53 -5.04 -2.37
CA SER A 78 8.58 -5.70 -1.57
C SER A 78 8.69 -5.20 -0.12
N VAL A 79 7.56 -4.86 0.50
CA VAL A 79 7.50 -4.55 1.94
C VAL A 79 7.49 -5.88 2.70
N ASN A 80 8.66 -6.43 2.94
CA ASN A 80 8.84 -7.73 3.58
C ASN A 80 10.10 -7.74 4.45
N ARG A 81 10.28 -8.83 5.21
CA ARG A 81 11.40 -9.02 6.15
C ARG A 81 12.75 -9.29 5.48
N GLY A 82 12.76 -9.48 4.16
CA GLY A 82 13.87 -10.08 3.43
C GLY A 82 14.04 -11.57 3.76
N ARG A 83 14.77 -12.29 2.92
CA ARG A 83 15.01 -13.74 3.07
C ARG A 83 16.33 -14.08 3.74
N SER A 84 17.26 -13.12 3.83
CA SER A 84 18.62 -13.36 4.29
C SER A 84 18.84 -12.86 5.71
N ARG A 85 19.76 -13.50 6.44
CA ARG A 85 20.19 -13.00 7.75
C ARG A 85 20.78 -11.59 7.67
N ILE A 86 21.44 -11.24 6.56
CA ILE A 86 22.03 -9.92 6.33
C ILE A 86 20.95 -8.84 6.27
N SER A 87 19.82 -9.10 5.60
CA SER A 87 18.69 -8.18 5.54
C SER A 87 17.89 -8.12 6.85
N GLN A 88 17.80 -9.25 7.56
CA GLN A 88 16.96 -9.35 8.77
C GLN A 88 17.65 -8.81 10.03
N LYS A 89 18.97 -9.01 10.18
CA LYS A 89 19.73 -8.62 11.38
C LYS A 89 19.54 -7.14 11.76
N PRO A 90 19.68 -6.16 10.83
CA PRO A 90 19.48 -4.75 11.17
C PRO A 90 18.04 -4.41 11.59
N ALA A 91 17.05 -5.10 11.01
CA ALA A 91 15.65 -4.91 11.39
C ALA A 91 15.39 -5.42 12.81
N ILE A 92 15.91 -6.61 13.15
CA ILE A 92 15.78 -7.18 14.49
C ILE A 92 16.52 -6.33 15.52
N GLU A 93 17.74 -5.87 15.23
CA GLU A 93 18.50 -4.99 16.13
C GLU A 93 17.79 -3.66 16.38
N LYS A 94 17.11 -3.11 15.36
CA LYS A 94 16.42 -1.82 15.46
C LYS A 94 15.05 -1.91 16.13
N PHE A 95 14.25 -2.92 15.77
CA PHE A 95 12.84 -3.01 16.15
C PHE A 95 12.56 -4.06 17.22
N GLY A 96 13.49 -5.00 17.44
CA GLY A 96 13.36 -6.11 18.39
C GLY A 96 12.46 -7.24 17.89
N THR A 97 11.24 -6.91 17.45
CA THR A 97 10.27 -7.88 16.93
C THR A 97 9.77 -7.48 15.54
N TRP A 98 9.21 -8.46 14.82
CA TRP A 98 8.67 -8.22 13.49
C TRP A 98 7.37 -7.43 13.51
N GLU A 99 6.61 -7.53 14.59
CA GLU A 99 5.38 -6.76 14.81
C GLU A 99 5.72 -5.28 14.96
N LYS A 100 6.74 -4.93 15.74
CA LYS A 100 7.22 -3.54 15.88
C LYS A 100 7.79 -2.99 14.57
N TRP A 101 8.47 -3.84 13.80
CA TRP A 101 8.91 -3.46 12.44
C TRP A 101 7.70 -3.20 11.53
N ALA A 102 6.67 -4.05 11.58
CA ALA A 102 5.47 -3.94 10.76
C ALA A 102 4.69 -2.68 11.13
N GLU A 103 4.44 -2.43 12.42
CA GLU A 103 3.80 -1.22 12.95
C GLU A 103 4.53 0.05 12.49
N PHE A 104 5.86 0.09 12.65
CA PHE A 104 6.66 1.21 12.18
C PHE A 104 6.55 1.40 10.65
N SER A 105 6.67 0.31 9.90
CA SER A 105 6.67 0.36 8.43
C SER A 105 5.32 0.80 7.88
N THR A 106 4.21 0.30 8.44
CA THR A 106 2.86 0.70 8.04
C THR A 106 2.62 2.17 8.37
N ALA A 107 2.96 2.62 9.59
CA ALA A 107 2.84 4.02 9.98
C ALA A 107 3.67 4.98 9.10
N LEU A 108 4.89 4.57 8.73
CA LEU A 108 5.75 5.33 7.82
C LEU A 108 5.10 5.50 6.46
N LEU A 109 4.62 4.41 5.85
CA LEU A 109 3.98 4.43 4.54
C LEU A 109 2.74 5.34 4.54
N THR A 110 1.87 5.19 5.54
CA THR A 110 0.65 5.99 5.68
C THR A 110 0.96 7.47 5.85
N ARG A 111 1.96 7.82 6.67
CA ARG A 111 2.42 9.22 6.85
C ARG A 111 2.92 9.85 5.55
N HIS A 112 3.48 9.05 4.64
CA HIS A 112 3.95 9.48 3.34
C HIS A 112 2.91 9.38 2.22
N GLY A 113 1.64 9.08 2.56
CA GLY A 113 0.52 9.11 1.61
C GLY A 113 0.33 7.82 0.81
N PHE A 114 1.02 6.73 1.17
CA PHE A 114 0.74 5.40 0.61
C PHE A 114 -0.50 4.81 1.28
N ASN A 115 -1.33 4.12 0.49
CA ASN A 115 -2.58 3.50 0.95
C ASN A 115 -2.67 1.99 0.63
N GLY A 116 -1.58 1.42 0.11
CA GLY A 116 -1.50 -0.01 -0.17
C GLY A 116 -0.08 -0.55 -0.13
N ILE A 117 0.01 -1.87 -0.25
CA ILE A 117 1.26 -2.60 -0.47
C ILE A 117 1.17 -3.34 -1.81
N GLY A 118 2.28 -3.32 -2.53
CA GLY A 118 2.44 -4.01 -3.80
C GLY A 118 2.90 -5.46 -3.61
N GLY A 119 3.15 -6.13 -4.74
CA GLY A 119 3.61 -7.52 -4.76
C GLY A 119 4.89 -7.77 -3.97
N TRP A 120 5.12 -9.04 -3.64
CA TRP A 120 6.25 -9.53 -2.85
C TRP A 120 6.35 -8.91 -1.44
N SER A 121 5.25 -8.39 -0.89
CA SER A 121 5.18 -7.92 0.50
C SER A 121 4.77 -9.06 1.44
N ASP A 122 4.86 -8.86 2.76
CA ASP A 122 4.38 -9.81 3.79
C ASP A 122 2.97 -9.40 4.28
N PRO A 123 1.87 -9.72 3.56
CA PRO A 123 0.55 -9.15 3.82
C PRO A 123 -0.03 -9.55 5.17
N SER A 124 0.19 -10.78 5.65
CA SER A 124 -0.35 -11.22 6.95
C SER A 124 0.26 -10.41 8.10
N LEU A 125 1.58 -10.35 8.16
CA LEU A 125 2.31 -9.59 9.19
C LEU A 125 1.94 -8.11 9.17
N LEU A 126 1.84 -7.53 7.97
CA LEU A 126 1.48 -6.12 7.83
C LEU A 126 0.03 -5.90 8.25
N ARG A 127 -0.92 -6.74 7.81
CA ARG A 127 -2.37 -6.65 8.06
C ARG A 127 -2.74 -6.70 9.54
N ASP A 128 -2.12 -7.60 10.29
CA ASP A 128 -2.44 -7.79 11.70
C ASP A 128 -2.03 -6.58 12.57
N ASN A 129 -1.23 -5.66 12.01
CA ASN A 129 -0.78 -4.42 12.64
C ASN A 129 -1.42 -3.17 11.98
N ILE A 130 -2.55 -3.31 11.26
CA ILE A 130 -3.27 -2.24 10.54
C ILE A 130 -4.45 -1.68 11.34
N GLU A 131 -4.52 -1.88 12.65
CA GLU A 131 -5.67 -1.40 13.44
C GLU A 131 -5.88 0.14 13.35
N SER A 132 -4.92 0.90 12.80
CA SER A 132 -5.06 2.34 12.57
C SER A 132 -4.61 2.87 11.18
N SER A 133 -4.08 2.03 10.27
CA SER A 133 -3.10 2.54 9.28
C SER A 133 -3.52 2.63 7.81
N GLY A 134 -4.80 2.54 7.40
CA GLY A 134 -5.16 2.94 6.03
C GLY A 134 -4.67 1.99 4.91
N LEU A 135 -3.90 0.95 5.24
CA LEU A 135 -3.23 0.03 4.32
C LEU A 135 -4.13 -1.18 4.03
N TYR A 136 -5.24 -0.93 3.36
CA TYR A 136 -6.28 -1.93 3.19
C TYR A 136 -6.19 -2.73 1.88
N THR A 137 -5.28 -2.36 0.99
CA THR A 137 -5.15 -3.01 -0.32
C THR A 137 -3.79 -3.66 -0.49
N PHE A 138 -3.80 -4.96 -0.74
CA PHE A 138 -2.69 -5.71 -1.29
C PHE A 138 -3.05 -6.13 -2.72
N LEU A 139 -2.28 -5.65 -3.70
CA LEU A 139 -2.43 -6.10 -5.09
C LEU A 139 -1.31 -7.10 -5.40
N GLU A 140 -1.66 -8.39 -5.43
CA GLU A 140 -0.80 -9.38 -6.07
C GLU A 140 -0.94 -9.27 -7.57
N PHE A 141 0.13 -8.79 -8.22
CA PHE A 141 0.20 -8.72 -9.67
C PHE A 141 0.23 -10.11 -10.35
N HIS A 142 0.40 -11.18 -9.55
CA HIS A 142 0.36 -12.57 -10.00
C HIS A 142 -0.88 -13.29 -9.46
N GLY A 143 -2.03 -13.05 -10.09
CA GLY A 143 -3.03 -14.11 -10.30
C GLY A 143 -3.98 -14.52 -9.16
N PHE A 144 -4.21 -13.74 -8.10
CA PHE A 144 -5.21 -14.11 -7.09
C PHE A 144 -6.05 -12.91 -6.61
N PHE A 145 -7.02 -12.49 -7.41
CA PHE A 145 -8.18 -11.76 -6.88
C PHE A 145 -9.09 -12.73 -6.11
N ARG A 146 -8.64 -13.17 -4.92
CA ARG A 146 -9.52 -13.96 -4.02
C ARG A 146 -10.67 -13.05 -3.61
N ARG A 147 -11.91 -13.47 -3.88
CA ARG A 147 -13.09 -12.93 -3.21
C ARG A 147 -12.85 -13.03 -1.70
N VAL A 148 -12.60 -11.91 -1.04
CA VAL A 148 -12.69 -11.84 0.43
C VAL A 148 -14.18 -11.88 0.74
N LYS A 149 -14.70 -13.10 0.90
CA LYS A 149 -15.98 -13.36 1.53
C LYS A 149 -15.61 -13.78 2.94
N GLU A 150 -15.80 -12.86 3.89
CA GLU A 150 -15.77 -13.01 5.36
C GLU A 150 -15.01 -11.85 6.01
N ALA A 151 -15.79 -10.90 6.54
CA ALA A 151 -15.36 -10.12 7.68
C ALA A 151 -15.28 -11.10 8.86
N HIS A 152 -14.08 -11.36 9.39
CA HIS A 152 -13.97 -12.12 10.63
C HIS A 152 -14.57 -11.28 11.78
N PRO A 153 -15.51 -11.85 12.55
CA PRO A 153 -15.98 -11.19 13.77
C PRO A 153 -14.86 -11.22 14.82
N ALA A 154 -14.77 -10.16 15.60
CA ALA A 154 -13.83 -10.05 16.71
C ALA A 154 -14.10 -11.13 17.75
N GLY A 155 -13.05 -11.88 18.12
CA GLY A 155 -13.01 -12.72 19.32
C GLY A 155 -13.40 -14.19 19.13
N ALA A 156 -12.41 -15.07 18.98
CA ALA A 156 -12.45 -16.42 19.52
C ALA A 156 -11.03 -16.98 19.60
N GLY A 157 -10.67 -17.44 20.80
CA GLY A 157 -9.32 -17.88 21.17
C GLY A 157 -8.78 -19.06 20.37
N THR A 158 -7.46 -19.13 20.36
CA THR A 158 -6.65 -20.22 19.85
C THR A 158 -6.96 -21.54 20.58
N SER A 159 -7.37 -22.57 19.85
CA SER A 159 -7.17 -23.97 20.26
C SER A 159 -6.31 -24.70 19.23
N ARG A 160 -5.16 -25.20 19.72
CA ARG A 160 -4.31 -26.19 19.05
C ARG A 160 -5.12 -27.42 18.69
N ILE A 161 -4.89 -27.99 17.52
CA ILE A 161 -4.87 -29.45 17.36
C ILE A 161 -3.66 -29.86 16.52
N SER A 162 -2.83 -30.68 17.14
CA SER A 162 -1.74 -31.45 16.56
C SER A 162 -2.26 -32.79 16.02
N ARG A 163 -1.80 -33.15 14.83
CA ARG A 163 -1.98 -34.42 14.08
C ARG A 163 -3.40 -34.81 13.72
#